data_AF-A0A2E6X433-F1
#
_entry.id   AF-A0A2E6X433-F1
#
_cell.length_a   1.000
_cell.length_b   1.000
_cell.length_c   1.000
_cell.angle_alpha   90.00
_cell.angle_beta   90.00
_cell.angle_gamma   90.00
#
_symmetry.space_group_name_H-M   'P 1'
#
loop_
_entity.id
_entity.type
_entity.pdbx_description
1 polymer ?
#
loop_
_entity_poly.entity_id
_entity_poly.type
_entity_poly.pdbx_seq_one_letter_code
_entity_poly.pdbx_strand_id
1 'polypeptide(L)'
;MRPDRRKLKRAQLIQRVRTVERMQSAVAASDAEATRARLSGVAERTRSLAEHYAQRSGDMVAADLRSGKAMSDQLQKLSELSERQAEEAELLSQTKREDFAQSDMRLRKAAEGTRDLAKLVIAGIENG
;
A
#
# COMPACT_ATOMS: atom_id res chain seq x y z
N MET A 1 30.71 2.93 34.17
CA MET A 1 29.40 3.04 33.47
C MET A 1 28.76 1.64 33.48
N ARG A 2 27.70 1.37 34.26
CA ARG A 2 27.12 0.01 34.40
C ARG A 2 26.66 -0.52 33.01
N PRO A 3 26.96 -1.78 32.62
CA PRO A 3 26.67 -2.36 31.30
C PRO A 3 25.22 -2.21 30.85
N ASP A 4 24.27 -2.25 31.78
CA ASP A 4 22.84 -2.23 31.48
C ASP A 4 22.35 -0.85 31.01
N ARG A 5 23.00 0.24 31.43
CA ARG A 5 22.70 1.59 30.91
C ARG A 5 23.10 1.75 29.45
N ARG A 6 24.20 1.11 29.01
CA ARG A 6 24.62 1.13 27.60
C ARG A 6 23.68 0.29 26.73
N LYS A 7 23.26 -0.88 27.22
CA LYS A 7 22.25 -1.73 26.56
C LYS A 7 20.91 -1.00 26.39
N LEU A 8 20.45 -0.31 27.44
CA LEU A 8 19.21 0.49 27.38
C LEU A 8 19.28 1.61 26.34
N LYS A 9 20.39 2.38 26.30
CA LYS A 9 20.58 3.43 25.27
C LYS A 9 20.53 2.86 23.85
N ARG A 10 21.13 1.69 23.62
CA ARG A 10 21.07 1.01 22.32
C ARG A 10 19.64 0.57 21.98
N ALA A 11 18.89 0.03 22.94
CA ALA A 11 17.50 -0.36 22.75
C ALA A 11 16.61 0.85 22.39
N GLN A 12 16.79 1.99 23.08
CA GLN A 12 16.10 3.24 22.76
C GLN A 12 16.43 3.76 21.36
N LEU A 13 17.69 3.66 20.93
CA LEU A 13 18.09 4.02 19.57
C LEU A 13 17.40 3.12 18.53
N ILE A 14 17.39 1.80 18.75
CA ILE A 14 16.70 0.85 17.88
C ILE A 14 15.21 1.19 17.80
N GLN A 15 14.56 1.45 18.94
CA GLN A 15 13.14 1.83 18.96
C GLN A 15 12.87 3.08 18.12
N ARG A 16 13.72 4.11 18.22
CA ARG A 16 13.59 5.34 17.39
C ARG A 16 13.73 5.04 15.89
N VAL A 17 14.70 4.21 15.50
CA VAL A 17 14.87 3.78 14.10
C VAL A 17 13.60 3.05 13.63
N ARG A 18 13.06 2.13 14.43
CA ARG A 18 11.81 1.43 14.10
C ARG A 18 10.59 2.37 14.00
N THR A 19 10.57 3.47 14.76
CA THR A 19 9.52 4.49 14.61
C THR A 19 9.58 5.15 13.23
N VAL A 20 10.78 5.53 12.78
CA VAL A 20 10.97 6.13 11.45
C VAL A 20 10.59 5.14 10.34
N GLU A 21 11.05 3.88 10.45
CA GLU A 21 10.68 2.82 9.50
C GLU A 21 9.16 2.63 9.43
N ARG A 22 8.47 2.56 10.57
CA ARG A 22 7.00 2.42 10.62
C ARG A 22 6.31 3.61 9.95
N MET A 23 6.82 4.83 10.16
CA MET A 23 6.27 6.02 9.50
C MET A 23 6.46 5.97 7.98
N GLN A 24 7.63 5.57 7.50
CA GLN A 24 7.91 5.44 6.06
C GLN A 24 7.02 4.36 5.42
N SER A 25 6.88 3.20 6.06
CA SER A 25 5.99 2.13 5.58
C SER A 25 4.52 2.56 5.60
N ALA A 26 4.09 3.36 6.59
CA ALA A 26 2.73 3.90 6.62
C ALA A 26 2.43 4.84 5.45
N VAL A 27 3.37 5.74 5.12
CA VAL A 27 3.25 6.64 3.96
C VAL A 27 3.19 5.82 2.67
N ALA A 28 4.12 4.87 2.50
CA ALA A 28 4.15 4.02 1.30
C ALA A 28 2.87 3.19 1.11
N ALA A 29 2.29 2.68 2.21
CA ALA A 29 1.01 1.97 2.16
C ALA A 29 -0.15 2.90 1.80
N SER A 30 -0.16 4.13 2.32
CA SER A 30 -1.17 5.14 1.99
C SER A 30 -1.09 5.55 0.51
N ASP A 31 0.10 5.78 -0.02
CA ASP A 31 0.31 6.19 -1.41
C ASP A 31 -0.07 5.07 -2.39
N ALA A 32 0.28 3.81 -2.06
CA ALA A 32 -0.13 2.65 -2.84
C ALA A 32 -1.66 2.49 -2.83
N GLU A 33 -2.31 2.74 -1.70
CA GLU A 33 -3.77 2.68 -1.60
C GLU A 33 -4.46 3.76 -2.41
N ALA A 34 -3.96 5.00 -2.37
CA ALA A 34 -4.48 6.09 -3.17
C ALA A 34 -4.37 5.78 -4.68
N THR A 35 -3.25 5.18 -5.08
CA THR A 35 -3.01 4.75 -6.47
C THR A 35 -3.96 3.65 -6.88
N ARG A 36 -4.14 2.63 -6.04
CA ARG A 36 -5.12 1.54 -6.24
C ARG A 36 -6.53 2.07 -6.44
N ALA A 37 -7.00 2.94 -5.53
CA ALA A 37 -8.33 3.54 -5.61
C ALA A 37 -8.52 4.33 -6.91
N ARG A 38 -7.50 5.10 -7.31
CA ARG A 38 -7.53 5.87 -8.57
C ARG A 38 -7.62 4.95 -9.80
N LEU A 39 -6.78 3.93 -9.88
CA LEU A 39 -6.73 3.03 -11.04
C LEU A 39 -7.95 2.13 -11.11
N SER A 40 -8.47 1.66 -9.97
CA SER A 40 -9.74 0.94 -9.90
C SER A 40 -10.89 1.79 -10.46
N GLY A 41 -11.00 3.07 -10.06
CA GLY A 41 -12.02 3.96 -10.61
C GLY A 41 -11.83 4.27 -12.11
N VAL A 42 -10.59 4.29 -12.62
CA VAL A 42 -10.34 4.42 -14.06
C VAL A 42 -10.77 3.16 -14.81
N ALA A 43 -10.46 1.98 -14.28
CA ALA A 43 -10.86 0.71 -14.88
C ALA A 43 -12.38 0.58 -14.98
N GLU A 44 -13.10 0.91 -13.90
CA GLU A 44 -14.57 0.90 -13.89
C GLU A 44 -15.16 1.83 -14.96
N ARG A 45 -14.70 3.09 -15.03
CA ARG A 45 -15.19 4.05 -16.03
C ARG A 45 -14.88 3.60 -17.46
N THR A 46 -13.69 3.04 -17.69
CA THR A 46 -13.29 2.56 -19.02
C THR A 46 -14.15 1.38 -19.44
N ARG A 47 -14.41 0.44 -18.53
CA ARG A 47 -15.30 -0.70 -18.76
C ARG A 47 -16.72 -0.25 -19.09
N SER A 48 -17.31 0.62 -18.28
CA SER A 48 -18.67 1.15 -18.55
C SER A 48 -18.75 1.88 -19.89
N LEU A 49 -17.70 2.61 -20.28
CA LEU A 49 -17.65 3.27 -21.58
C LEU A 49 -17.56 2.26 -22.72
N ALA A 50 -16.72 1.23 -22.60
CA ALA A 50 -16.61 0.17 -23.59
C ALA A 50 -17.95 -0.58 -23.78
N GLU A 51 -18.62 -0.94 -22.67
CA GLU A 51 -19.94 -1.58 -22.68
C GLU A 51 -20.99 -0.72 -23.39
N HIS A 52 -21.02 0.59 -23.10
CA HIS A 52 -21.92 1.54 -23.75
C HIS A 52 -21.70 1.60 -25.28
N TYR A 53 -20.44 1.62 -25.74
CA TYR A 53 -20.13 1.61 -27.16
C TYR A 53 -20.45 0.27 -27.83
N ALA A 54 -20.25 -0.85 -27.13
CA ALA A 54 -20.64 -2.17 -27.62
C ALA A 54 -22.15 -2.25 -27.88
N GLN A 55 -22.97 -1.74 -26.95
CA GLN A 55 -24.43 -1.69 -27.09
C GLN A 55 -24.87 -0.77 -28.23
N ARG A 56 -24.28 0.42 -28.34
CA ARG A 56 -24.63 1.43 -29.36
C ARG A 56 -24.35 0.96 -30.80
N SER A 57 -23.40 0.05 -31.00
CA SER A 57 -23.04 -0.45 -32.34
C SER A 57 -24.18 -1.15 -33.08
N GLY A 58 -25.21 -1.64 -32.36
CA GLY A 58 -26.41 -2.25 -32.94
C GLY A 58 -27.36 -1.27 -33.65
N ASP A 59 -27.29 0.03 -33.34
CA ASP A 59 -28.25 1.04 -33.79
C ASP A 59 -27.73 1.95 -34.93
N MET A 60 -26.54 1.66 -35.49
CA MET A 60 -25.82 2.59 -36.38
C MET A 60 -25.97 2.26 -37.89
N VAL A 61 -25.92 3.30 -38.74
CA VAL A 61 -25.96 3.19 -40.22
C VAL A 61 -24.56 2.89 -40.78
N ALA A 62 -24.45 2.26 -41.97
CA ALA A 62 -23.23 1.62 -42.49
C ALA A 62 -21.90 2.42 -42.43
N ALA A 63 -21.91 3.75 -42.64
CA ALA A 63 -20.69 4.58 -42.54
C ALA A 63 -20.28 4.82 -41.08
N ASP A 64 -21.25 5.08 -40.20
CA ASP A 64 -21.07 5.21 -38.76
C ASP A 64 -20.66 3.87 -38.14
N LEU A 65 -21.11 2.74 -38.70
CA LEU A 65 -20.79 1.41 -38.20
C LEU A 65 -19.28 1.11 -38.22
N ARG A 66 -18.55 1.60 -39.24
CA ARG A 66 -17.10 1.38 -39.36
C ARG A 66 -16.30 2.18 -38.34
N SER A 67 -16.65 3.46 -38.13
CA SER A 67 -16.01 4.31 -37.12
C SER A 67 -16.38 3.85 -35.69
N GLY A 68 -17.64 3.48 -35.48
CA GLY A 68 -18.13 2.91 -34.22
C GLY A 68 -17.44 1.60 -33.84
N LYS A 69 -17.23 0.69 -34.80
CA LYS A 69 -16.50 -0.56 -34.58
C LYS A 69 -15.04 -0.32 -34.19
N ALA A 70 -14.34 0.56 -34.92
CA ALA A 70 -12.95 0.90 -34.61
C ALA A 70 -12.81 1.52 -33.19
N MET A 71 -13.75 2.39 -32.80
CA MET A 71 -13.79 2.98 -31.46
C MET A 71 -14.08 1.92 -30.38
N SER A 72 -15.03 1.02 -30.63
CA SER A 72 -15.35 -0.09 -29.72
C SER A 72 -14.12 -0.99 -29.49
N ASP A 73 -13.41 -1.36 -30.56
CA ASP A 73 -12.19 -2.17 -30.48
C ASP A 73 -11.07 -1.45 -29.70
N GLN A 74 -10.94 -0.13 -29.83
CA GLN A 74 -10.00 0.66 -29.05
C GLN A 74 -10.37 0.74 -27.57
N LEU A 75 -11.65 0.96 -27.26
CA LEU A 75 -12.16 1.01 -25.89
C LEU A 75 -12.04 -0.34 -25.19
N GLN A 76 -12.25 -1.45 -25.92
CA GLN A 76 -12.05 -2.80 -25.39
C GLN A 76 -10.59 -3.01 -24.96
N LYS A 77 -9.62 -2.63 -25.81
CA LYS A 77 -8.18 -2.70 -25.47
C LYS A 77 -7.82 -1.81 -24.29
N LEU A 78 -8.40 -0.62 -24.20
CA LEU A 78 -8.19 0.27 -23.06
C LEU A 78 -8.78 -0.30 -21.78
N SER A 79 -9.95 -0.95 -21.85
CA SER A 79 -10.57 -1.64 -20.72
C SER A 79 -9.64 -2.72 -20.19
N GLU A 80 -9.18 -3.63 -21.05
CA GLU A 80 -8.23 -4.69 -20.69
C GLU A 80 -6.94 -4.15 -20.06
N LEU A 81 -6.37 -3.07 -20.62
CA LEU A 81 -5.17 -2.44 -20.06
C LEU A 81 -5.45 -1.83 -18.67
N SER A 82 -6.55 -1.11 -18.53
CA SER A 82 -6.92 -0.45 -17.27
C SER A 82 -7.22 -1.46 -16.16
N GLU A 83 -7.79 -2.61 -16.51
CA GLU A 83 -8.02 -3.73 -15.58
C GLU A 83 -6.70 -4.31 -15.08
N ARG A 84 -5.76 -4.61 -15.98
CA ARG A 84 -4.41 -5.08 -15.58
C ARG A 84 -3.71 -4.09 -14.67
N GLN A 85 -3.78 -2.79 -14.98
CA GLN A 85 -3.20 -1.74 -14.14
C GLN A 85 -3.87 -1.67 -12.76
N ALA A 86 -5.18 -1.86 -12.68
CA ALA A 86 -5.90 -1.89 -11.41
C ALA A 86 -5.52 -3.14 -10.58
N GLU A 87 -5.38 -4.30 -11.22
CA GLU A 87 -4.91 -5.54 -10.58
C GLU A 87 -3.48 -5.42 -10.04
N GLU A 88 -2.56 -4.88 -10.83
CA GLU A 88 -1.18 -4.61 -10.38
C GLU A 88 -1.15 -3.66 -9.19
N ALA A 89 -1.97 -2.61 -9.23
CA ALA A 89 -2.08 -1.65 -8.13
C ALA A 89 -2.71 -2.25 -6.86
N GLU A 90 -3.65 -3.17 -7.01
CA GLU A 90 -4.23 -3.95 -5.91
C GLU A 90 -3.15 -4.79 -5.22
N LEU A 91 -2.37 -5.56 -5.98
CA LEU A 91 -1.28 -6.38 -5.46
C LEU A 91 -0.19 -5.53 -4.77
N LEU A 92 0.16 -4.39 -5.36
CA LEU A 92 1.11 -3.46 -4.77
C LEU A 92 0.59 -2.89 -3.43
N SER A 93 -0.68 -2.45 -3.39
CA SER A 93 -1.29 -1.94 -2.16
C SER A 93 -1.31 -3.00 -1.06
N GLN A 94 -1.69 -4.23 -1.39
CA GLN A 94 -1.67 -5.35 -0.44
C GLN A 94 -0.27 -5.59 0.13
N THR A 95 0.73 -5.67 -0.75
CA THR A 95 2.14 -5.82 -0.35
C THR A 95 2.58 -4.71 0.60
N LYS A 96 2.23 -3.44 0.30
CA LYS A 96 2.63 -2.31 1.15
C LYS A 96 1.90 -2.27 2.48
N ARG A 97 0.64 -2.73 2.54
CA ARG A 97 -0.08 -2.92 3.81
C ARG A 97 0.58 -3.99 4.68
N GLU A 98 1.05 -5.09 4.08
CA GLU A 98 1.79 -6.13 4.80
C GLU A 98 3.13 -5.62 5.32
N ASP A 99 3.90 -4.90 4.48
CA ASP A 99 5.15 -4.22 4.88
C ASP A 99 4.91 -3.32 6.10
N PHE A 100 3.82 -2.54 6.06
CA PHE A 100 3.42 -1.69 7.18
C PHE A 100 3.09 -2.49 8.43
N ALA A 101 2.28 -3.55 8.34
CA ALA A 101 1.95 -4.41 9.47
C ALA A 101 3.20 -5.04 10.11
N GLN A 102 4.15 -5.50 9.29
CA GLN A 102 5.43 -6.02 9.78
C GLN A 102 6.26 -4.95 10.50
N SER A 103 6.33 -3.73 9.94
CA SER A 103 7.06 -2.62 10.57
C SER A 103 6.45 -2.24 11.93
N ASP A 104 5.12 -2.27 12.04
CA ASP A 104 4.40 -1.99 13.28
C ASP A 104 4.66 -3.07 14.34
N MET A 105 4.65 -4.36 13.96
CA MET A 105 5.02 -5.44 14.85
C MET A 105 6.47 -5.32 15.36
N ARG A 106 7.42 -4.97 14.47
CA ARG A 106 8.82 -4.74 14.87
C ARG A 106 8.96 -3.60 15.87
N LEU A 107 8.21 -2.52 15.68
CA LEU A 107 8.18 -1.39 16.63
C LEU A 107 7.61 -1.81 17.99
N ARG A 108 6.48 -2.54 18.03
CA ARG A 108 5.89 -3.03 19.28
C ARG A 108 6.88 -3.89 20.07
N LYS A 109 7.51 -4.86 19.40
CA LYS A 109 8.54 -5.72 20.01
C LYS A 109 9.74 -4.93 20.54
N ALA A 110 10.19 -3.91 19.80
CA ALA A 110 11.28 -3.04 20.24
C ALA A 110 10.89 -2.18 21.46
N ALA A 111 9.65 -1.69 21.51
CA ALA A 111 9.13 -0.91 22.62
C ALA A 111 9.00 -1.75 23.90
N GLU A 112 8.48 -2.98 23.77
CA GLU A 112 8.39 -3.95 24.87
C GLU A 112 9.79 -4.30 25.42
N GLY A 113 10.72 -4.68 24.55
CA GLY A 113 12.09 -4.99 24.98
C GLY A 113 12.81 -3.80 25.63
N THR A 114 12.57 -2.58 25.16
CA THR A 114 13.11 -1.36 25.78
C THR A 114 12.51 -1.13 27.17
N ARG A 115 11.19 -1.34 27.33
CA ARG A 115 10.49 -1.23 28.62
C ARG A 115 11.03 -2.25 29.63
N ASP A 116 11.23 -3.50 29.22
CA ASP A 116 11.71 -4.54 30.13
C ASP A 116 13.17 -4.32 30.54
N LEU A 117 14.02 -3.88 29.61
CA LEU A 117 15.39 -3.45 29.94
C LEU A 117 15.40 -2.26 30.90
N ALA A 118 14.47 -1.30 30.75
CA ALA A 118 14.38 -0.18 31.69
C ALA A 118 14.02 -0.65 33.10
N LYS A 119 13.07 -1.58 33.26
CA LYS A 119 12.74 -2.18 34.56
C LYS A 119 13.94 -2.87 35.20
N LEU A 120 14.70 -3.66 34.42
CA LEU A 120 15.90 -4.34 34.92
C LEU A 120 16.98 -3.35 35.38
N VAL A 121 17.19 -2.27 34.63
CA VAL A 121 18.13 -1.21 35.01
C VAL A 121 17.71 -0.54 36.31
N ILE A 122 16.41 -0.26 36.50
CA ILE A 122 15.88 0.35 37.73
C ILE A 122 16.04 -0.60 38.92
N ALA A 123 15.61 -1.85 38.79
CA ALA A 123 15.75 -2.87 39.83
C ALA A 123 17.23 -3.10 40.21
N GLY A 124 18.14 -3.07 39.24
CA GLY A 124 19.58 -3.16 39.50
C GLY A 124 20.21 -1.91 40.12
N ILE A 125 19.51 -0.78 40.16
CA ILE A 125 19.90 0.43 40.91
C ILE A 125 19.36 0.37 42.34
N GLU A 126 18.14 -0.13 42.53
CA GLU A 126 17.49 -0.25 43.85
C GLU A 126 18.17 -1.31 44.74
N ASN A 127 18.70 -2.38 44.13
CA ASN A 127 19.31 -3.51 44.86
C ASN A 127 20.82 -3.40 45.11
N GLY A 128 21.49 -2.29 44.78
CA GLY A 128 22.94 -2.17 45.03
C GLY A 128 23.55 -0.82 44.77
#